data_AF-A0A1I5DLW1-F1
#
_entry.id   AF-A0A1I5DLW1-F1
#
_cell.length_a   1.000
_cell.length_b   1.000
_cell.length_c   1.000
_cell.angle_alpha   90.00
_cell.angle_beta   90.00
_cell.angle_gamma   90.00
#
_symmetry.space_group_name_H-M   'P 1'
#
loop_
_entity.id
_entity.type
_entity.pdbx_description
1 polymer ?
#
loop_
_entity_poly.entity_id
_entity_poly.type
_entity_poly.pdbx_seq_one_letter_code
_entity_poly.pdbx_strand_id
1 'polypeptide(L)'
;MDIKKSITHLGTKTDYIQSYSPELLETLPRSLARDIINISSDSLPFQGFDLWTAWELSWLNSKGKPVVAIGEFTIPATSLGQTGLN
;
A
#
# COMPACT_ATOMS: atom_id res chain seq x y z
N MET A 1 4.92 17.50 -12.21
CA MET A 1 3.81 17.06 -11.35
C MET A 1 4.44 16.52 -10.08
N ASP A 2 4.22 17.16 -8.94
CA ASP A 2 4.93 16.81 -7.70
C ASP A 2 4.26 15.61 -7.02
N ILE A 3 4.94 14.47 -6.99
CA ILE A 3 4.49 13.22 -6.35
C ILE A 3 4.18 13.44 -4.86
N LYS A 4 4.87 14.38 -4.20
CA LYS A 4 4.60 14.78 -2.82
C LYS A 4 3.20 15.39 -2.61
N LYS A 5 2.51 15.80 -3.68
CA LYS A 5 1.17 16.39 -3.59
C LYS A 5 0.05 15.34 -3.57
N SER A 6 0.34 14.07 -3.91
CA SER A 6 -0.66 12.99 -3.98
C SER A 6 -0.67 12.04 -2.78
N ILE A 7 0.30 12.15 -1.88
CA ILE A 7 0.40 11.35 -0.65
C ILE A 7 0.43 12.28 0.56
N THR A 8 -0.55 12.14 1.45
CA THR A 8 -0.87 13.14 2.49
C THR A 8 -0.10 12.86 3.76
N HIS A 9 0.16 11.58 4.05
CA HIS A 9 0.73 11.14 5.32
C HIS A 9 2.23 10.82 5.27
N LEU A 10 2.86 10.84 4.09
CA LEU A 10 4.29 10.54 4.00
C LEU A 10 5.15 11.66 4.61
N GLY A 11 5.92 11.32 5.64
CA GLY A 11 6.84 12.25 6.29
C GLY A 11 6.16 13.26 7.22
N THR A 12 4.87 13.08 7.52
CA THR A 12 4.13 13.91 8.47
C THR A 12 4.00 13.19 9.82
N LYS A 13 3.72 13.95 10.88
CA LYS A 13 3.42 13.38 12.19
C LYS A 13 2.01 12.78 12.16
N THR A 14 1.89 11.52 12.53
CA THR A 14 0.62 10.79 12.60
C THR A 14 0.30 10.40 14.04
N ASP A 15 -1.00 10.26 14.33
CA ASP A 15 -1.46 9.72 15.60
C ASP A 15 -1.36 8.19 15.61
N TYR A 16 -1.13 7.61 16.79
CA TYR A 16 -1.04 6.17 16.99
C TYR A 16 -2.44 5.60 17.28
N ILE A 17 -3.10 5.13 16.23
CA ILE A 17 -4.42 4.51 16.34
C ILE A 17 -4.30 3.11 16.97
N GLN A 18 -5.13 2.84 17.99
CA GLN A 18 -5.09 1.60 18.78
C GLN A 18 -6.15 0.57 18.36
N SER A 19 -6.99 0.91 17.39
CA SER A 19 -8.00 0.04 16.79
C SER A 19 -7.68 -0.24 15.32
N TYR A 20 -8.33 -1.25 14.75
CA TYR A 20 -8.25 -1.49 13.32
C TYR A 20 -8.82 -0.30 12.54
N SER A 21 -7.99 0.27 11.66
CA SER A 21 -8.28 1.50 10.90
C SER A 21 -7.74 1.39 9.48
N PRO A 22 -8.46 0.72 8.56
CA PRO A 22 -8.02 0.55 7.17
C PRO A 22 -7.96 1.86 6.38
N GLU A 23 -8.68 2.90 6.82
CA GLU A 23 -8.67 4.25 6.26
C GLU A 23 -7.28 4.93 6.31
N LEU A 24 -6.35 4.41 7.11
CA LEU A 24 -4.97 4.88 7.15
C LEU A 24 -4.16 4.48 5.90
N LEU A 25 -4.63 3.49 5.13
CA LEU A 25 -3.95 3.06 3.92
C LEU A 25 -4.14 4.08 2.80
N GLU A 26 -3.02 4.67 2.35
CA GLU A 26 -3.01 5.51 1.15
C GLU A 26 -2.63 4.70 -0.09
N THR A 27 -3.31 5.02 -1.20
CA THR A 27 -3.01 4.45 -2.51
C THR A 27 -2.13 5.42 -3.30
N LEU A 28 -1.05 4.90 -3.91
CA LEU A 28 -0.26 5.62 -4.89
C LEU A 28 -0.44 4.97 -6.27
N PRO A 29 -1.10 5.64 -7.24
CA PRO A 29 -1.30 5.08 -8.57
C PRO A 29 0.02 4.82 -9.28
N ARG A 30 0.19 3.60 -9.82
CA ARG A 30 1.41 3.21 -10.55
C ARG A 30 1.61 3.99 -11.85
N SER A 31 0.51 4.46 -12.45
CA SER A 31 0.54 5.30 -13.66
C SER A 31 1.45 6.51 -13.48
N LEU A 32 1.43 7.14 -12.30
CA LEU A 32 2.23 8.33 -12.01
C LEU A 32 3.73 8.12 -12.29
N ALA A 33 4.29 6.98 -11.89
CA ALA A 33 5.69 6.64 -12.14
C ALA A 33 5.92 6.10 -13.55
N ARG A 34 4.96 5.33 -14.08
CA ARG A 34 5.05 4.71 -15.41
C ARG A 34 5.00 5.71 -16.54
N ASP A 35 4.16 6.73 -16.41
CA ASP A 35 3.99 7.79 -17.41
C ASP A 35 5.31 8.56 -17.60
N ILE A 36 6.09 8.77 -16.53
CA ILE A 36 7.42 9.42 -16.57
C ILE A 36 8.41 8.66 -17.47
N ILE A 37 8.28 7.33 -17.53
CA ILE A 37 9.13 6.45 -18.33
C ILE A 37 8.40 5.89 -19.57
N ASN A 38 7.28 6.50 -19.97
CA ASN A 38 6.48 6.14 -21.14
C ASN A 38 6.00 4.68 -21.19
N ILE A 39 5.63 4.12 -20.04
CA ILE A 39 5.04 2.78 -19.96
C ILE A 39 3.52 2.89 -19.84
N SER A 40 2.80 2.34 -20.83
CA SER A 40 1.34 2.25 -20.77
C SER A 40 0.88 1.17 -19.78
N SER A 41 -0.09 1.51 -18.93
CA SER A 41 -0.67 0.53 -17.98
C SER A 41 -1.54 -0.53 -18.66
N ASP A 42 -2.04 -0.27 -19.86
CA ASP A 42 -2.82 -1.24 -20.65
C ASP A 42 -1.94 -2.27 -21.38
N SER A 43 -0.64 -2.00 -21.49
CA SER A 43 0.31 -2.84 -22.22
C SER A 43 1.67 -2.87 -21.51
N LEU A 44 1.73 -3.49 -20.34
CA LEU A 44 2.97 -3.60 -19.58
C LEU A 44 3.99 -4.48 -20.32
N PRO A 45 5.25 -4.03 -20.47
CA PRO A 45 6.30 -4.82 -21.12
C PRO A 45 6.87 -5.92 -20.20
N PHE A 46 6.26 -6.14 -19.04
CA PHE A 46 6.73 -7.06 -18.01
C PHE A 46 5.55 -7.68 -17.25
N GLN A 47 5.86 -8.77 -16.53
CA GLN A 47 4.97 -9.41 -15.57
C GLN A 47 5.71 -9.52 -14.23
N GLY A 48 4.97 -9.50 -13.13
CA GLY A 48 5.57 -9.59 -11.80
C GLY A 48 4.64 -9.08 -10.70
N PHE A 49 5.21 -8.87 -9.52
CA PHE A 49 4.53 -8.39 -8.33
C PHE A 49 5.50 -7.69 -7.40
N ASP A 50 4.95 -6.86 -6.51
CA ASP A 50 5.67 -6.38 -5.34
C ASP A 50 5.44 -7.37 -4.19
N LEU A 51 6.52 -7.86 -3.60
CA LEU A 51 6.46 -8.66 -2.37
C LEU A 51 6.76 -7.76 -1.18
N TRP A 52 5.84 -7.73 -0.22
CA TRP A 52 6.00 -7.02 1.04
C TRP A 52 6.08 -8.02 2.19
N THR A 53 7.12 -7.91 3.01
CA THR A 53 7.28 -8.70 4.24
C THR A 53 7.08 -7.79 5.45
N ALA A 54 6.01 -8.02 6.21
CA ALA A 54 5.72 -7.35 7.47
C ALA A 54 6.29 -8.16 8.64
N TRP A 55 7.51 -7.81 9.06
CA TRP A 55 8.21 -8.46 10.17
C TRP A 55 7.59 -8.16 11.55
N GLU A 56 6.90 -7.03 11.67
CA GLU A 56 6.38 -6.51 12.94
C GLU A 56 4.83 -6.60 13.00
N LEU A 57 4.25 -7.68 12.45
CA LEU A 57 2.80 -7.90 12.50
C LEU A 57 2.38 -8.52 13.84
N SER A 58 1.51 -7.82 14.56
CA SER A 58 0.93 -8.31 15.81
C SER A 58 -0.51 -7.82 16.02
N TRP A 59 -1.31 -8.59 16.76
CA TRP A 59 -2.69 -8.25 17.11
C TRP A 59 -3.13 -9.00 18.38
N LEU A 60 -4.33 -8.69 18.89
CA LEU A 60 -4.96 -9.44 19.98
C LEU A 60 -5.96 -10.46 19.42
N ASN A 61 -5.94 -11.70 19.91
CA ASN A 61 -7.01 -12.65 19.61
C ASN A 61 -8.31 -12.28 20.35
N SER A 62 -9.39 -13.04 20.14
CA SER A 62 -10.70 -12.79 20.76
C SER A 62 -10.72 -12.84 22.30
N LYS A 63 -9.65 -13.32 22.94
CA LYS A 63 -9.48 -13.35 24.41
C LYS A 63 -8.51 -12.28 24.92
N GLY A 64 -8.07 -11.35 24.07
CA GLY A 64 -7.12 -10.29 24.44
C GLY A 64 -5.67 -10.75 24.56
N LYS A 65 -5.32 -11.97 24.12
CA LYS A 65 -3.94 -12.45 24.13
C LYS A 65 -3.19 -11.91 22.90
N PRO A 66 -2.00 -11.30 23.06
CA PRO A 66 -1.14 -10.94 21.94
C PRO A 66 -0.73 -12.13 21.08
N VAL A 67 -0.77 -11.93 19.77
CA VAL A 67 -0.33 -12.84 18.73
C VAL A 67 0.64 -12.10 17.82
N VAL A 68 1.70 -12.78 17.38
CA VAL A 68 2.70 -12.26 16.45
C VAL A 68 2.81 -13.18 15.24
N ALA A 69 3.10 -12.61 14.08
CA ALA A 69 3.37 -13.36 12.85
C ALA A 69 4.29 -12.55 11.92
N ILE A 70 4.81 -13.21 10.89
CA ILE A 70 5.37 -12.53 9.72
C ILE A 70 4.27 -12.54 8.65
N GLY A 71 3.94 -11.35 8.14
CA GLY A 71 3.00 -11.21 7.02
C GLY A 71 3.74 -11.16 5.70
N GLU A 72 3.28 -11.91 4.70
CA GLU A 72 3.74 -11.77 3.31
C GLU A 72 2.57 -11.34 2.43
N PHE A 73 2.75 -10.24 1.70
CA PHE A 73 1.74 -9.68 0.80
C PHE A 73 2.31 -9.61 -0.61
N THR A 74 1.61 -10.22 -1.56
CA THR A 74 1.97 -10.19 -2.98
C THR A 74 0.98 -9.29 -3.71
N ILE A 75 1.46 -8.17 -4.24
CA ILE A 75 0.64 -7.22 -4.99
C ILE A 75 1.02 -7.29 -6.48
N PRO A 76 0.13 -7.74 -7.38
CA PRO A 76 0.44 -7.84 -8.80
C PRO A 76 0.92 -6.52 -9.39
N ALA A 77 1.86 -6.56 -10.33
CA ALA A 77 2.29 -5.38 -11.08
C ALA A 77 1.12 -4.78 -11.89
N THR A 78 0.10 -5.57 -12.22
CA THR A 78 -1.12 -5.12 -12.90
C THR A 78 -2.13 -4.45 -11.96
N SER A 79 -1.87 -4.38 -10.65
CA SER A 79 -2.77 -3.67 -9.72
C SER A 79 -2.83 -2.19 -10.09
N LEU A 80 -4.05 -1.67 -10.18
CA LEU A 80 -4.26 -0.28 -10.61
C LEU A 80 -3.95 0.74 -9.52
N GLY A 81 -3.79 0.31 -8.27
CA GLY A 81 -3.78 1.18 -7.09
C GLY A 81 -5.09 1.95 -7.08
N GLN A 82 -6.15 1.38 -6.48
CA GLN A 82 -7.55 1.79 -6.62
C GLN A 82 -7.76 3.25 -7.06
N THR A 83 -8.05 3.43 -8.35
CA THR A 83 -8.81 4.58 -8.85
C THR A 83 -10.29 4.28 -8.61
N GLY A 84 -10.80 4.72 -7.46
CA GLY A 84 -12.23 4.72 -7.11
C GLY A 84 -12.63 3.69 -6.05
N LEU A 85 -13.17 4.17 -4.93
CA LEU A 85 -14.59 4.04 -4.55
C LEU A 85 -14.89 4.96 -3.34
N ASN A 86 -15.98 5.74 -3.49
CA ASN A 86 -16.61 6.72 -2.56
C ASN A 86 -16.03 8.14 -2.48
#